data_AF-A0A1T5CFF5-F1
#
_entry.id   AF-A0A1T5CFF5-F1
#
_cell.length_a   1.000
_cell.length_b   1.000
_cell.length_c   1.000
_cell.angle_alpha   90.00
_cell.angle_beta   90.00
_cell.angle_gamma   90.00
#
_symmetry.space_group_name_H-M   'P 1'
#
loop_
_entity.id
_entity.type
_entity.pdbx_description
1 polymer ?
#
loop_
_entity_poly.entity_id
_entity_poly.type
_entity_poly.pdbx_seq_one_letter_code
_entity_poly.pdbx_strand_id
1 'polypeptide(L)'
;MMDNEKSSIWIDASIATVWRAVTEEEQLSQWYAPDSTWEIPKLEPGEEIVFTLQPNEQNQLAEKLPMVLTIKQVTSYREFSFYLGIEESLISILLEEKQNGTTVTFNTSGYGASLANLKALVESDIL
;
A
#
# COMPACT_ATOMS: atom_id res chain seq x y z
N MET A 1 9.12 -16.70 20.35
CA MET A 1 8.25 -16.50 19.17
C MET A 1 8.04 -15.01 19.10
N MET A 2 8.67 -14.33 18.15
CA MET A 2 8.35 -12.92 17.90
C MET A 2 7.05 -12.94 17.13
N ASP A 3 5.98 -12.40 17.73
CA ASP A 3 4.80 -12.03 16.94
C ASP A 3 5.31 -11.12 15.83
N ASN A 4 5.16 -11.53 14.57
CA ASN A 4 5.29 -10.59 13.46
C ASN A 4 4.13 -9.60 13.64
N GLU A 5 4.36 -8.54 14.39
CA GLU A 5 3.35 -7.51 14.64
C GLU A 5 2.86 -6.99 13.29
N LYS A 6 1.56 -7.07 13.04
CA LYS A 6 0.95 -6.53 11.83
C LYS A 6 0.58 -5.08 12.07
N SER A 7 0.66 -4.24 11.03
CA SER A 7 0.10 -2.89 11.09
C SER A 7 -1.35 -2.94 10.61
N SER A 8 -2.30 -2.37 11.37
CA SER A 8 -3.72 -2.38 11.00
C SER A 8 -4.42 -1.07 11.39
N ILE A 9 -5.41 -0.66 10.61
CA ILE A 9 -6.25 0.51 10.90
C ILE A 9 -7.68 0.28 10.38
N TRP A 10 -8.67 0.88 11.04
CA TRP A 10 -10.05 0.96 10.54
C TRP A 10 -10.31 2.33 9.90
N ILE A 11 -10.95 2.30 8.72
CA ILE A 11 -11.25 3.47 7.90
C ILE A 11 -12.77 3.53 7.68
N ASP A 12 -13.35 4.70 7.91
CA ASP A 12 -14.78 4.98 7.71
C ASP A 12 -15.10 5.19 6.22
N ALA A 13 -14.91 4.13 5.44
CA ALA A 13 -15.11 4.14 4.00
C ALA A 13 -15.48 2.76 3.46
N SER A 14 -16.19 2.76 2.34
CA SER A 14 -16.55 1.52 1.65
C SER A 14 -15.31 0.76 1.19
N ILE A 15 -15.40 -0.57 1.16
CA ILE A 15 -14.29 -1.41 0.71
C ILE A 15 -13.92 -1.13 -0.75
N ALA A 16 -14.87 -0.65 -1.57
CA ALA A 16 -14.59 -0.24 -2.94
C ALA A 16 -13.72 1.03 -2.99
N THR A 17 -14.01 2.02 -2.15
CA THR A 17 -13.21 3.24 -2.03
C THR A 17 -11.79 2.92 -1.56
N VAL A 18 -11.67 2.08 -0.52
CA VAL A 18 -10.37 1.67 0.01
C VAL A 18 -9.59 0.81 -0.98
N TRP A 19 -10.26 -0.14 -1.66
CA TRP A 19 -9.64 -0.96 -2.71
C TRP A 19 -9.01 -0.09 -3.79
N ARG A 20 -9.77 0.91 -4.26
CA ARG A 20 -9.27 1.88 -5.23
C ARG A 20 -8.02 2.58 -4.73
N ALA A 21 -8.02 3.06 -3.49
CA ALA A 21 -6.88 3.76 -2.89
C ALA A 21 -5.63 2.88 -2.72
N VAL A 22 -5.78 1.56 -2.57
CA VAL A 22 -4.65 0.64 -2.43
C VAL A 22 -4.17 0.04 -3.76
N THR A 23 -4.92 0.17 -4.86
CA THR A 23 -4.55 -0.43 -6.16
C THR A 23 -4.36 0.55 -7.31
N GLU A 24 -4.89 1.78 -7.22
CA GLU A 24 -4.67 2.81 -8.25
C GLU A 24 -3.39 3.59 -7.97
N GLU A 25 -2.54 3.72 -9.00
CA GLU A 25 -1.20 4.32 -8.89
C GLU A 25 -1.20 5.75 -8.34
N GLU A 26 -2.14 6.59 -8.79
CA GLU A 26 -2.27 7.98 -8.36
C GLU A 26 -2.65 8.10 -6.89
N GLN A 27 -3.49 7.19 -6.37
CA GLN A 27 -3.89 7.20 -4.97
C GLN A 27 -2.80 6.57 -4.09
N LEU A 28 -2.22 5.45 -4.54
CA LEU A 28 -1.16 4.75 -3.81
C LEU A 28 0.06 5.67 -3.57
N SER A 29 0.40 6.50 -4.56
CA SER A 29 1.48 7.50 -4.49
C SER A 29 1.24 8.61 -3.46
N GLN A 30 0.00 8.82 -2.99
CA GLN A 30 -0.32 9.87 -2.03
C GLN A 30 -0.11 9.44 -0.57
N TRP A 31 -0.24 8.15 -0.26
CA TRP A 31 -0.27 7.70 1.14
C TRP A 31 0.80 6.67 1.50
N TYR A 32 1.22 5.81 0.57
CA TYR A 32 2.08 4.67 0.89
C TYR A 32 3.46 5.12 1.39
N ALA A 33 4.08 6.01 0.62
CA ALA A 33 5.31 6.71 0.96
C ALA A 33 5.25 8.09 0.28
N PRO A 34 5.03 9.19 1.03
CA PRO A 34 4.90 10.52 0.46
C PRO A 34 6.03 10.87 -0.53
N ASP A 35 5.67 11.65 -1.54
CA ASP A 35 6.49 12.07 -2.69
C ASP A 35 6.94 10.93 -3.63
N SER A 36 6.86 9.67 -3.21
CA SER A 36 7.23 8.53 -4.04
C SER A 36 6.12 8.16 -5.01
N THR A 37 6.49 7.62 -6.17
CA THR A 37 5.53 7.31 -7.24
C THR A 37 5.41 5.82 -7.49
N TRP A 38 4.22 5.40 -7.88
CA TRP A 38 3.92 4.06 -8.37
C TRP A 38 3.57 4.12 -9.85
N GLU A 39 4.01 3.11 -10.59
CA GLU A 39 3.56 2.84 -11.95
C GLU A 39 3.04 1.40 -11.97
N ILE A 40 1.74 1.22 -12.25
CA ILE A 40 1.07 -0.08 -12.25
C ILE A 40 0.44 -0.30 -13.64
N PRO A 41 1.22 -0.77 -14.63
CA PRO A 41 0.72 -0.91 -16.01
C PRO A 41 -0.47 -1.87 -16.11
N LYS A 42 -0.46 -2.91 -15.26
CA LYS A 42 -1.50 -3.93 -15.23
C LYS A 42 -1.60 -4.55 -13.83
N LEU A 43 -2.80 -4.54 -13.26
CA LEU A 43 -3.09 -5.08 -11.93
C LEU A 43 -3.40 -6.59 -12.00
N GLU A 44 -2.40 -7.42 -12.29
CA GLU A 44 -2.54 -8.88 -12.36
C GLU A 44 -1.35 -9.61 -11.72
N PRO A 45 -1.53 -10.82 -11.14
CA PRO A 45 -0.43 -11.62 -10.61
C PRO A 45 0.66 -11.91 -11.66
N GLY A 46 1.91 -11.74 -11.27
CA GLY A 46 3.09 -11.95 -12.12
C GLY A 46 3.53 -10.71 -12.90
N GLU A 47 2.71 -9.67 -12.97
CA GLU A 47 3.08 -8.41 -13.62
C GLU A 47 4.06 -7.59 -12.75
N GLU A 48 4.90 -6.81 -13.42
CA GLU A 48 5.85 -5.91 -12.78
C GLU A 48 5.22 -4.54 -12.52
N ILE A 49 5.56 -3.96 -11.37
CA ILE A 49 5.23 -2.58 -11.01
C ILE A 49 6.50 -1.85 -10.61
N VAL A 50 6.58 -0.56 -10.91
CA VAL A 50 7.75 0.25 -10.56
C VAL A 50 7.37 1.17 -9.41
N PHE A 51 8.06 1.01 -8.29
CA PHE A 51 7.99 1.95 -7.16
C PHE A 51 9.25 2.81 -7.17
N THR A 52 9.08 4.12 -7.37
CA THR A 52 10.20 5.07 -7.38
C THR A 52 10.22 5.87 -6.09
N LEU A 53 11.21 5.57 -5.26
CA LEU A 53 11.47 6.31 -4.02
C LEU A 53 12.12 7.65 -4.36
N GLN A 54 11.51 8.75 -3.93
CA GLN A 54 12.10 10.08 -4.09
C GLN A 54 13.07 10.41 -2.95
N PRO A 55 14.12 11.20 -3.22
CA PRO A 55 14.95 11.80 -2.19
C PRO A 55 14.15 12.60 -1.17
N ASN A 56 14.37 12.34 0.11
CA ASN A 56 13.85 13.17 1.20
C ASN A 56 14.81 13.19 2.40
N GLU A 57 14.53 14.05 3.38
CA GLU A 57 15.36 14.20 4.59
C GLU A 57 15.49 12.90 5.40
N GLN A 58 14.54 11.98 5.26
CA GLN A 58 14.49 10.73 6.03
C GLN A 58 15.34 9.61 5.40
N ASN A 59 15.39 9.52 4.07
CA ASN A 59 16.08 8.45 3.35
C ASN A 59 17.49 8.83 2.86
N GLN A 60 17.84 10.12 2.88
CA GLN A 60 19.17 10.63 2.49
C GLN A 60 19.63 10.21 1.07
N LEU A 61 18.70 9.86 0.19
CA LEU A 61 19.04 9.55 -1.20
C LEU A 61 19.50 10.83 -1.91
N ALA A 62 20.53 10.70 -2.75
CA ALA A 62 20.98 11.81 -3.60
C ALA A 62 20.13 11.94 -4.89
N GLU A 63 19.60 10.82 -5.37
CA GLU A 63 18.80 10.70 -6.59
C GLU A 63 17.63 9.75 -6.37
N LYS A 64 16.62 9.83 -7.25
CA LYS A 64 15.48 8.90 -7.22
C LYS A 64 15.95 7.45 -7.42
N LEU A 65 15.34 6.53 -6.67
CA LEU A 65 15.65 5.12 -6.73
C LEU A 65 14.43 4.32 -7.21
N PRO A 66 14.41 3.88 -8.49
CA PRO A 66 13.37 2.98 -8.98
C PRO A 66 13.61 1.56 -8.48
N MET A 67 12.54 0.90 -8.02
CA MET A 67 12.51 -0.49 -7.61
C MET A 67 11.45 -1.23 -8.41
N VAL A 68 11.86 -2.31 -9.06
CA VAL A 68 10.93 -3.21 -9.75
C VAL A 68 10.40 -4.23 -8.73
N LEU A 69 9.08 -4.29 -8.62
CA LEU A 69 8.36 -5.20 -7.74
C LEU A 69 7.50 -6.13 -8.59
N THR A 70 7.19 -7.31 -8.09
CA THR A 70 6.33 -8.28 -8.79
C THR A 70 5.04 -8.49 -8.02
N ILE A 71 3.90 -8.32 -8.67
CA ILE A 71 2.59 -8.58 -8.06
C ILE A 71 2.45 -10.07 -7.78
N LYS A 72 2.13 -10.42 -6.53
CA LYS A 72 1.89 -11.81 -6.11
C LYS A 72 0.42 -12.18 -6.18
N GLN A 73 -0.47 -11.35 -5.64
CA GLN A 73 -1.89 -11.63 -5.57
C GLN A 73 -2.70 -10.35 -5.79
N VAL A 74 -3.77 -10.48 -6.58
CA VAL A 74 -4.83 -9.49 -6.71
C VAL A 74 -6.15 -10.22 -6.53
N THR A 75 -6.80 -10.01 -5.40
CA THR A 75 -8.15 -10.53 -5.13
C THR A 75 -9.03 -9.32 -4.83
N SER A 76 -9.91 -8.98 -5.77
CA SER A 76 -10.76 -7.78 -5.69
C SER A 76 -11.42 -7.64 -4.32
N TYR A 77 -11.29 -6.46 -3.72
CA TYR A 77 -11.83 -6.10 -2.41
C TYR A 77 -11.34 -7.00 -1.26
N ARG A 78 -10.17 -7.63 -1.39
CA ARG A 78 -9.66 -8.53 -0.35
C ARG A 78 -8.15 -8.45 -0.16
N GLU A 79 -7.38 -8.56 -1.23
CA GLU A 79 -5.92 -8.64 -1.12
C GLU A 79 -5.22 -8.04 -2.32
N PHE A 80 -4.26 -7.16 -2.05
CA PHE A 80 -3.22 -6.75 -2.99
C PHE A 80 -1.86 -7.04 -2.35
N SER A 81 -1.02 -7.84 -3.02
CA SER A 81 0.29 -8.18 -2.50
C SER A 81 1.36 -8.24 -3.59
N PHE A 82 2.60 -7.94 -3.20
CA PHE A 82 3.76 -7.84 -4.09
C PHE A 82 5.05 -8.17 -3.34
N TYR A 83 6.08 -8.57 -4.08
CA TYR A 83 7.42 -8.82 -3.55
C TYR A 83 8.31 -7.58 -3.65
N LEU A 84 9.02 -7.28 -2.57
CA LEU A 84 10.05 -6.24 -2.53
C LEU A 84 11.42 -6.80 -2.93
N GLY A 85 11.97 -6.26 -4.03
CA GLY A 85 13.36 -6.47 -4.44
C GLY A 85 13.75 -7.93 -4.64
N ILE A 86 15.05 -8.21 -4.49
CA ILE A 86 15.68 -9.50 -4.80
C ILE A 86 15.53 -10.52 -3.65
N GLU A 87 15.29 -10.06 -2.42
CA GLU A 87 15.12 -10.92 -1.25
C GLU A 87 13.68 -11.45 -1.08
N GLU A 88 12.79 -11.19 -2.04
CA GLU A 88 11.40 -11.67 -2.11
C GLU A 88 10.60 -11.42 -0.82
N SER A 89 10.83 -10.30 -0.14
CA SER A 89 10.01 -9.94 1.03
C SER A 89 8.59 -9.62 0.58
N LEU A 90 7.62 -10.43 1.02
CA LEU A 90 6.22 -10.26 0.66
C LEU A 90 5.59 -9.14 1.48
N ILE A 91 5.03 -8.15 0.80
CA ILE A 91 4.10 -7.18 1.38
C ILE A 91 2.69 -7.55 0.91
N SER A 92 1.77 -7.72 1.85
CA SER A 92 0.35 -7.99 1.59
C SER A 92 -0.53 -7.02 2.35
N ILE A 93 -1.43 -6.37 1.60
CA ILE A 93 -2.45 -5.45 2.10
C ILE A 93 -3.79 -6.20 2.04
N LEU A 94 -4.33 -6.50 3.21
CA LEU A 94 -5.60 -7.20 3.37
C LEU A 94 -6.71 -6.21 3.73
N LEU A 95 -7.86 -6.35 3.08
CA LEU A 95 -9.07 -5.59 3.34
C LEU A 95 -10.15 -6.48 3.93
N GLU A 96 -10.79 -6.00 5.00
CA GLU A 96 -11.97 -6.62 5.61
C GLU A 96 -13.04 -5.57 5.89
N GLU A 97 -14.25 -5.78 5.38
CA GLU A 97 -15.39 -4.92 5.71
C GLU A 97 -15.86 -5.21 7.14
N LYS A 98 -15.93 -4.17 7.98
CA LYS A 98 -16.38 -4.25 9.39
C LYS A 98 -17.09 -2.97 9.80
N GLN A 99 -18.27 -3.12 10.42
CA GLN A 99 -19.03 -2.03 11.05
C GLN A 99 -19.26 -0.84 10.09
N ASN A 100 -19.65 -1.12 8.84
CA ASN A 100 -19.85 -0.13 7.76
C ASN A 100 -18.60 0.63 7.30
N GLY A 101 -17.41 0.22 7.76
CA GLY A 101 -16.13 0.69 7.25
C GLY A 101 -15.23 -0.47 6.80
N THR A 102 -13.97 -0.18 6.54
CA THR A 102 -12.99 -1.15 6.06
C THR A 102 -11.77 -1.17 6.97
N THR A 103 -11.39 -2.35 7.43
CA THR A 103 -10.11 -2.58 8.11
C THR A 103 -9.05 -2.89 7.07
N VAL A 104 -7.94 -2.17 7.11
CA VAL A 104 -6.76 -2.38 6.26
C VAL A 104 -5.64 -2.96 7.12
N THR A 105 -5.03 -4.06 6.69
CA THR A 105 -3.96 -4.73 7.44
C THR A 105 -2.78 -5.05 6.55
N PHE A 106 -1.60 -4.59 6.93
CA PHE A 106 -0.34 -5.07 6.38
C PHE A 106 0.09 -6.36 7.09
N ASN A 107 0.66 -7.30 6.35
CA ASN A 107 1.21 -8.54 6.90
C ASN A 107 2.48 -8.36 7.77
N THR A 108 2.96 -7.12 7.92
CA THR A 108 4.15 -6.76 8.71
C THR A 108 3.98 -5.42 9.43
N SER A 109 4.87 -5.16 10.38
CA SER A 109 4.92 -3.94 11.20
C SER A 109 5.50 -2.76 10.43
N GLY A 110 5.54 -1.57 11.03
CA GLY A 110 6.23 -0.40 10.46
C GLY A 110 5.40 0.44 9.49
N TYR A 111 4.16 0.04 9.18
CA TYR A 111 3.26 0.76 8.25
C TYR A 111 2.27 1.69 8.95
N GLY A 112 2.43 1.94 10.26
CA GLY A 112 1.48 2.78 11.03
C GLY A 112 1.31 4.19 10.46
N ALA A 113 2.40 4.83 10.04
CA ALA A 113 2.35 6.17 9.44
C ALA A 113 1.67 6.16 8.06
N SER A 114 2.03 5.21 7.18
CA SER A 114 1.39 5.03 5.88
C SER A 114 -0.12 4.77 6.03
N LEU A 115 -0.52 3.92 6.98
CA LEU A 115 -1.93 3.64 7.26
C LEU A 115 -2.68 4.87 7.77
N ALA A 116 -2.05 5.73 8.57
CA ALA A 116 -2.63 7.00 8.97
C ALA A 116 -2.84 7.94 7.77
N ASN A 117 -1.89 7.99 6.84
CA ASN A 117 -2.03 8.75 5.59
C ASN A 117 -3.17 8.20 4.72
N LEU A 118 -3.28 6.87 4.59
CA LEU A 118 -4.37 6.24 3.83
C LEU A 118 -5.73 6.61 4.40
N LYS A 119 -5.88 6.53 5.73
CA LYS A 119 -7.11 6.93 6.42
C LYS A 119 -7.43 8.39 6.13
N ALA A 120 -6.47 9.29 6.28
CA ALA A 120 -6.66 10.71 6.03
C ALA A 120 -7.06 11.01 4.57
N LEU A 121 -6.41 10.36 3.59
CA LEU A 121 -6.74 10.48 2.18
C LEU A 121 -8.19 10.05 1.91
N VAL A 122 -8.53 8.83 2.30
CA VAL A 122 -9.83 8.22 1.98
C VAL A 122 -10.99 8.92 2.67
N GLU A 123 -10.82 9.35 3.93
CA GLU A 123 -11.90 10.01 4.68
C GLU A 123 -12.08 11.48 4.28
N SER A 124 -11.05 12.13 3.72
CA SER A 124 -11.18 13.49 3.20
C SER A 124 -11.93 13.54 1.87
N ASP A 125 -11.91 12.47 1.08
CA ASP A 125 -12.64 12.33 -0.19
C ASP A 125 -14.15 12.06 -0.02
N ILE A 126 -14.63 11.89 1.22
CA ILE A 126 -16.05 11.60 1.54
C ILE A 126 -16.88 12.88 1.77
N LEU A 127 -16.23 14.05 1.80
CA LEU A 127 -16.87 15.37 1.99
C LEU A 127 -17.21 16.07 0.66
#